data_AF-A0A136H425-F1
#
_entry.id   AF-A0A136H425-F1
#
_cell.length_a   1.000
_cell.length_b   1.000
_cell.length_c   1.000
_cell.angle_alpha   90.00
_cell.angle_beta   90.00
_cell.angle_gamma   90.00
#
_symmetry.space_group_name_H-M   'P 1'
#
loop_
_entity.id
_entity.type
_entity.pdbx_description
1 polymer ?
#
loop_
_entity_poly.entity_id
_entity_poly.type
_entity_poly.pdbx_seq_one_letter_code
_entity_poly.pdbx_strand_id
1 'polypeptide(L)'
;MEKNGLFLRWLEIEKKRDSQIAGINRLNEACGTSYSKTWPGVMKTREYNMERIPLEVRRYMMRQVLPTLIDVQKKDIEKLIVSLT
;
A
#
# COMPACT_ATOMS: atom_id res chain seq x y z
N MET A 1 16.33 -5.47 -12.23
CA MET A 1 14.91 -5.34 -11.86
C MET A 1 14.79 -4.17 -10.92
N GLU A 2 14.12 -3.09 -11.33
CA GLU A 2 13.79 -1.99 -10.41
C GLU A 2 13.03 -2.58 -9.21
N LYS A 3 13.57 -2.35 -8.01
CA LYS A 3 12.90 -2.77 -6.77
C LYS A 3 11.69 -1.86 -6.60
N ASN A 4 10.52 -2.27 -7.11
CA ASN A 4 9.27 -1.55 -6.87
C ASN A 4 9.11 -1.31 -5.36
N GLY A 5 8.97 -0.04 -4.97
CA GLY A 5 8.73 0.37 -3.59
C GLY A 5 7.34 -0.04 -3.09
N LEU A 6 7.06 0.17 -1.80
CA LEU A 6 5.82 -0.25 -1.14
C LEU A 6 4.56 0.18 -1.92
N PHE A 7 4.47 1.45 -2.30
CA PHE A 7 3.33 1.98 -3.05
C PHE A 7 3.13 1.28 -4.40
N LEU A 8 4.20 1.09 -5.17
CA LEU A 8 4.14 0.49 -6.49
C LEU A 8 3.72 -0.99 -6.42
N ARG A 9 4.24 -1.73 -5.44
CA ARG A 9 3.84 -3.12 -5.20
C ARG A 9 2.38 -3.22 -4.80
N TRP A 10 1.94 -2.37 -3.88
CA TRP A 10 0.54 -2.31 -3.48
C TRP A 10 -0.35 -2.01 -4.70
N LEU A 11 -0.03 -0.99 -5.49
CA LEU A 11 -0.80 -0.62 -6.67
C LEU A 11 -0.87 -1.76 -7.71
N GLU A 12 0.23 -2.50 -7.90
CA GLU A 12 0.27 -3.67 -8.78
C GLU A 12 -0.64 -4.79 -8.28
N ILE A 13 -0.62 -5.10 -6.98
CA ILE A 13 -1.52 -6.08 -6.35
C ILE A 13 -2.97 -5.68 -6.56
N GLU A 14 -3.32 -4.42 -6.33
CA GLU A 14 -4.69 -3.93 -6.49
C GLU A 14 -5.17 -4.01 -7.95
N LYS A 15 -4.31 -3.65 -8.89
CA LYS A 15 -4.60 -3.75 -10.33
C LYS A 15 -4.79 -5.20 -10.78
N LYS A 16 -4.03 -6.14 -10.23
CA LYS A 16 -4.18 -7.57 -10.51
C LYS A 16 -5.42 -8.17 -9.87
N ARG A 17 -5.76 -7.72 -8.66
CA ARG A 17 -6.94 -8.19 -7.92
C ARG A 17 -8.24 -7.74 -8.56
N ASP A 18 -8.30 -6.49 -9.02
CA ASP A 18 -9.55 -5.88 -9.48
C ASP A 18 -9.27 -4.66 -10.39
N SER A 19 -9.02 -3.49 -9.80
CA SER A 19 -8.66 -2.28 -10.52
C SER A 19 -7.96 -1.27 -9.60
N GLN A 20 -7.26 -0.30 -10.19
CA GLN A 20 -6.66 0.82 -9.44
C GLN A 20 -7.71 1.60 -8.63
N ILE A 21 -8.88 1.86 -9.23
CA ILE A 21 -9.94 2.65 -8.58
C ILE A 21 -10.50 1.87 -7.39
N ALA A 22 -10.81 0.59 -7.57
CA ALA A 22 -11.32 -0.25 -6.50
C ALA A 22 -10.30 -0.40 -5.35
N GLY A 23 -9.01 -0.52 -5.67
CA GLY A 23 -7.95 -0.57 -4.65
C GLY A 23 -7.85 0.72 -3.83
N ILE A 24 -7.93 1.88 -4.49
CA ILE A 24 -7.94 3.19 -3.82
C ILE A 24 -9.18 3.32 -2.91
N ASN A 25 -10.36 2.87 -3.37
CA ASN A 25 -11.58 2.91 -2.57
C ASN A 25 -11.47 2.03 -1.31
N ARG A 26 -10.95 0.81 -1.42
CA ARG A 26 -10.72 -0.08 -0.27
C ARG A 26 -9.73 0.53 0.73
N LEU A 27 -8.66 1.17 0.25
CA LEU A 27 -7.69 1.85 1.09
C LEU A 27 -8.33 3.05 1.82
N ASN A 28 -9.13 3.85 1.11
CA ASN A 28 -9.86 4.98 1.67
C ASN A 28 -10.83 4.53 2.77
N GLU A 29 -11.60 3.48 2.53
CA GLU A 29 -12.51 2.89 3.51
C GLU A 29 -11.75 2.37 4.74
N ALA A 30 -10.65 1.64 4.53
CA ALA A 30 -9.87 1.06 5.63
C ALA A 30 -9.10 2.10 6.46
N CYS A 31 -8.68 3.21 5.85
CA CYS A 31 -7.80 4.21 6.49
C CYS A 31 -8.50 5.53 6.83
N GLY A 32 -9.79 5.68 6.49
CA GLY A 32 -10.52 6.94 6.66
C GLY A 32 -9.99 8.07 5.78
N THR A 33 -9.47 7.76 4.58
CA THR A 33 -8.90 8.75 3.65
C THR A 33 -9.82 9.02 2.46
N SER A 34 -9.47 10.01 1.64
CA SER A 34 -10.25 10.43 0.46
C SER A 34 -9.40 10.60 -0.80
N TYR A 35 -8.41 9.73 -1.01
CA TYR A 35 -7.57 9.76 -2.21
C TYR A 35 -8.40 9.55 -3.47
N SER A 36 -8.11 10.33 -4.51
CA SER A 36 -8.80 10.23 -5.79
C SER A 36 -8.18 9.17 -6.71
N LYS A 37 -8.86 8.83 -7.81
CA LYS A 37 -8.33 7.94 -8.87
C LYS A 37 -7.01 8.41 -9.48
N THR A 38 -6.70 9.71 -9.39
CA THR A 38 -5.45 10.31 -9.92
C THR A 38 -4.30 10.28 -8.92
N TRP A 39 -4.53 9.80 -7.69
CA TRP A 39 -3.51 9.73 -6.64
C TRP A 39 -2.21 9.02 -7.07
N PRO A 40 -2.22 7.93 -7.85
CA PRO A 40 -0.97 7.34 -8.38
C PRO A 40 -0.14 8.29 -9.25
N GLY A 41 -0.80 9.19 -9.99
CA GLY A 41 -0.12 10.26 -10.73
C GLY A 41 0.55 11.26 -9.79
N VAL A 42 -0.13 11.65 -8.71
CA VAL A 42 0.45 12.52 -7.67
C VAL A 42 1.62 11.85 -6.95
N MET A 43 1.54 10.54 -6.71
CA MET A 43 2.66 9.80 -6.12
C MET A 43 3.85 9.71 -7.07
N LYS A 44 3.61 9.54 -8.37
CA LYS A 44 4.67 9.57 -9.39
C LYS A 44 5.39 10.93 -9.42
N THR A 45 4.68 12.05 -9.36
CA THR A 45 5.32 13.39 -9.32
C THR A 45 6.10 13.65 -8.04
N ARG A 46 5.80 12.90 -6.97
CA ARG A 46 6.52 12.93 -5.69
C ARG A 46 7.57 11.81 -5.56
N GLU A 47 7.94 11.17 -6.67
CA GLU A 47 8.92 10.08 -6.71
C GLU A 47 8.58 8.92 -5.76
N TYR A 48 7.28 8.71 -5.54
CA TYR A 48 6.73 7.72 -4.60
C TYR A 48 7.22 7.89 -3.16
N ASN A 49 7.58 9.11 -2.74
CA ASN A 49 8.00 9.39 -1.38
C ASN A 49 6.89 9.02 -0.36
N MET A 50 7.25 8.15 0.58
CA MET A 50 6.36 7.59 1.62
C MET A 50 6.27 8.44 2.89
N GLU A 51 7.17 9.39 3.13
CA GLU A 51 7.23 10.21 4.36
C GLU A 51 5.94 11.00 4.56
N ARG A 52 5.36 11.51 3.47
CA ARG A 52 4.12 12.30 3.47
C ARG A 52 2.84 11.46 3.46
N ILE A 53 2.96 10.15 3.43
CA ILE A 53 1.82 9.23 3.51
C ILE A 53 1.50 8.94 4.98
N PRO A 54 0.24 9.08 5.42
CA PRO A 54 -0.14 8.78 6.80
C PRO A 54 0.27 7.36 7.22
N LEU A 55 0.63 7.21 8.48
CA LEU A 55 1.13 5.96 9.05
C LEU A 55 0.19 4.77 8.76
N GLU A 56 -1.10 4.94 9.02
CA GLU A 56 -2.10 3.87 8.81
C GLU A 56 -2.24 3.48 7.33
N VAL A 57 -2.05 4.42 6.41
CA VAL A 57 -2.05 4.13 4.96
C VAL A 57 -0.81 3.30 4.59
N ARG A 58 0.36 3.62 5.17
CA ARG A 58 1.57 2.79 4.99
C ARG A 58 1.37 1.38 5.55
N ARG A 59 0.84 1.27 6.76
CA ARG A 59 0.53 -0.01 7.42
C ARG A 59 -0.45 -0.84 6.59
N TYR A 60 -1.52 -0.22 6.08
CA TYR A 60 -2.47 -0.88 5.19
C TYR A 60 -1.78 -1.45 3.94
N MET A 61 -0.94 -0.65 3.27
CA MET A 61 -0.19 -1.13 2.10
C MET A 61 0.73 -2.30 2.47
N MET A 62 1.40 -2.26 3.63
CA MET A 62 2.24 -3.36 4.12
C MET A 62 1.42 -4.63 4.37
N ARG A 63 0.19 -4.53 4.92
CA ARG A 63 -0.71 -5.68 5.09
C ARG A 63 -1.04 -6.38 3.78
N GLN A 64 -1.10 -5.64 2.66
CA GLN A 64 -1.35 -6.23 1.36
C GLN A 64 -0.06 -6.78 0.72
N VAL A 65 1.06 -6.09 0.89
CA VAL A 65 2.33 -6.41 0.21
C VAL A 65 3.11 -7.51 0.91
N LEU A 66 3.24 -7.48 2.23
CA LEU A 66 4.08 -8.43 2.98
C LEU A 66 3.68 -9.90 2.75
N PRO A 67 2.38 -10.29 2.76
CA PRO A 67 2.00 -11.68 2.46
C PRO A 67 2.42 -12.17 1.07
N THR A 68 2.71 -11.26 0.13
CA THR A 68 3.19 -11.62 -1.22
C THR A 68 4.71 -11.78 -1.31
N LEU A 69 5.44 -11.34 -0.28
CA LEU A 69 6.91 -11.32 -0.26
C LEU A 69 7.50 -12.37 0.69
N ILE A 70 6.75 -12.74 1.73
CA ILE A 70 7.19 -13.64 2.79
C ILE A 70 6.05 -14.59 3.15
N ASP A 71 6.37 -15.86 3.35
CA ASP A 71 5.42 -16.88 3.79
C ASP A 71 5.35 -16.86 5.33
N VAL A 72 4.40 -16.09 5.87
CA VAL A 72 4.26 -15.88 7.32
C VAL A 72 2.80 -15.84 7.71
N GLN A 73 2.49 -16.34 8.92
CA GLN A 73 1.14 -16.30 9.45
C GLN A 73 0.67 -14.85 9.64
N LYS A 74 -0.61 -14.59 9.38
CA LYS A 74 -1.23 -13.26 9.48
C LYS A 74 -0.97 -12.55 10.82
N LYS A 75 -0.95 -13.29 11.94
CA LYS A 75 -0.68 -12.75 13.29
C LYS A 75 0.74 -12.19 13.44
N ASP A 76 1.70 -12.76 12.72
CA ASP A 76 3.11 -12.38 12.78
C ASP A 76 3.40 -11.22 11.82
N ILE A 77 2.63 -11.11 10.73
CA ILE A 77 2.65 -9.95 9.84
C ILE A 77 2.24 -8.66 10.57
N GLU A 78 1.21 -8.68 11.41
CA GLU A 78 0.82 -7.48 12.16
C GLU A 78 1.93 -7.03 13.14
N LYS A 79 2.58 -7.97 13.83
CA LYS A 79 3.74 -7.64 14.69
C LYS A 79 4.88 -7.01 13.90
N LEU A 80 5.16 -7.56 12.72
CA LEU A 80 6.19 -7.04 11.82
C LEU A 80 5.85 -5.63 11.30
N ILE A 81 4.58 -5.36 11.00
CA ILE A 81 4.14 -4.04 10.56
C ILE A 81 4.33 -3.01 11.67
N VAL A 82 3.94 -3.35 12.90
CA VAL A 82 4.12 -2.46 14.06
C VAL A 82 5.60 -2.21 14.34
N SER A 83 6.49 -3.21 14.19
CA SER A 83 7.92 -3.00 14.44
C SER A 83 8.63 -2.18 13.37
N LEU A 84 8.10 -2.15 12.14
CA LEU A 84 8.67 -1.43 11.00
C LEU A 84 8.14 0.02 10.87
N THR A 85 7.17 0.43 11.69
CA THR A 85 6.45 1.70 11.51
C THR A 85 6.11 2.42 12.81
#